data_AF-A0A2I5TKX8-F1
#
_entry.id   AF-A0A2I5TKX8-F1
#
_cell.length_a   1.000
_cell.length_b   1.000
_cell.length_c   1.000
_cell.angle_alpha   90.00
_cell.angle_beta   90.00
_cell.angle_gamma   90.00
#
_symmetry.space_group_name_H-M   'P 1'
#
loop_
_entity.id
_entity.type
_entity.pdbx_description
1 polymer ?
#
loop_
_entity_poly.entity_id
_entity_poly.type
_entity_poly.pdbx_seq_one_letter_code
_entity_poly.pdbx_strand_id
1 'polypeptide(L)' 'MGTLFALVISVCMLNGNCDDAVLGVYGSKQECVQDMYVQRVHGECYPVEGIVPTGDGQRPATR' A
#
# COMPACT_ATOMS: atom_id res chain seq x y z
N MET A 1 -1.29 4.03 20.67
CA MET A 1 -0.83 3.60 19.33
C MET A 1 -1.58 4.44 18.32
N GLY A 2 -0.88 5.10 17.39
CA GLY A 2 -1.52 5.91 16.34
C GLY A 2 -1.91 5.05 15.13
N THR A 3 -2.96 5.45 14.41
CA THR A 3 -3.36 4.83 13.14
C THR A 3 -2.36 5.21 12.05
N LEU A 4 -1.82 4.23 11.34
CA LEU A 4 -0.98 4.45 10.16
C LEU A 4 -1.86 4.60 8.91
N PHE A 5 -1.31 5.21 7.86
CA PHE A 5 -2.01 5.41 6.59
C PHE A 5 -1.16 4.91 5.42
N ALA A 6 -1.76 4.16 4.50
CA ALA A 6 -1.10 3.68 3.28
C ALA A 6 -1.56 4.49 2.07
N LEU A 7 -0.61 4.95 1.25
CA LEU A 7 -0.90 5.51 -0.07
C LEU A 7 -1.04 4.36 -1.06
N VAL A 8 -2.26 4.15 -1.56
CA VAL A 8 -2.59 3.07 -2.49
C VAL A 8 -2.94 3.67 -3.85
N ILE A 9 -2.36 3.11 -4.91
CA ILE A 9 -2.72 3.42 -6.31
C ILE A 9 -3.26 2.17 -6.97
N SER A 10 -4.08 2.35 -8.00
CA SER A 10 -4.49 1.24 -8.87
C SER A 10 -3.69 1.29 -10.17
N VAL A 11 -3.08 0.16 -10.53
CA VAL A 11 -2.27 0.01 -11.73
C VAL A 11 -2.96 -0.97 -12.67
N CYS A 12 -3.43 -0.46 -13.81
CA CYS A 12 -4.07 -1.28 -14.84
C CYS A 12 -3.06 -1.74 -15.89
N MET A 13 -2.95 -3.05 -16.06
CA MET A 13 -2.10 -3.72 -17.03
C MET A 13 -2.82 -3.83 -18.40
N LEU A 14 -2.06 -4.02 -19.48
CA LEU A 14 -2.59 -4.10 -20.85
C LEU A 14 -3.54 -5.29 -21.09
N ASN A 15 -3.54 -6.28 -20.18
CA ASN A 15 -4.47 -7.41 -20.22
C ASN A 15 -5.85 -7.08 -19.62
N GLY A 16 -6.08 -5.85 -19.17
CA GLY A 16 -7.34 -5.41 -18.59
C GLY A 16 -7.48 -5.66 -17.08
N ASN A 17 -6.47 -6.24 -16.44
CA ASN A 17 -6.45 -6.40 -14.99
C ASN A 17 -5.91 -5.14 -14.33
N CYS A 18 -6.51 -4.73 -13.21
CA CYS A 18 -5.99 -3.67 -12.36
C CYS A 18 -5.65 -4.24 -11.00
N ASP A 19 -4.45 -3.96 -10.54
CA ASP A 19 -3.95 -4.38 -9.23
C ASP A 19 -3.66 -3.15 -8.38
N ASP A 20 -3.96 -3.23 -7.09
CA ASP A 20 -3.67 -2.16 -6.15
C ASP A 20 -2.24 -2.31 -5.62
N ALA A 21 -1.52 -1.20 -5.57
CA ALA A 21 -0.14 -1.12 -5.11
C ALA A 21 0.01 -0.10 -3.99
N VAL A 22 0.71 -0.48 -2.92
CA VAL A 22 1.08 0.41 -1.82
C VAL A 22 2.38 1.14 -2.18
N LEU A 23 2.33 2.47 -2.28
CA LEU A 23 3.51 3.29 -2.54
C LEU A 23 4.26 3.69 -1.27
N GLY A 24 3.55 3.81 -0.15
CA GLY A 24 4.14 4.24 1.12
C GLY A 24 3.19 4.09 2.30
N VAL A 25 3.75 4.08 3.51
CA VAL A 25 3.02 4.05 4.78
C VAL A 25 3.49 5.22 5.65
N TYR A 26 2.53 5.95 6.22
CA TYR A 26 2.74 7.23 6.89
C TYR A 26 2.14 7.24 8.30
N GLY A 27 2.65 8.13 9.14
CA GLY A 27 2.16 8.31 10.52
C GLY A 27 0.84 9.06 10.61
N SER A 28 0.44 9.79 9.57
CA SER A 28 -0.82 10.52 9.50
C SER A 28 -1.42 10.57 8.10
N LYS A 29 -2.73 10.80 8.00
CA LYS A 29 -3.41 10.99 6.71
C LYS A 29 -2.89 12.21 5.96
N GLN A 30 -2.53 13.27 6.68
CA GLN A 30 -2.05 14.52 6.08
C GLN A 30 -0.71 14.33 5.38
N GLU A 31 0.23 13.62 6.00
CA GLU A 31 1.52 13.26 5.37
C GLU A 31 1.31 12.41 4.10
N CYS A 32 0.42 11.41 4.17
CA CYS A 32 0.09 10.58 3.02
C CYS A 32 -0.46 11.39 1.84
N VAL A 33 -1.42 12.29 2.10
CA VAL A 33 -2.03 13.14 1.05
C VAL A 33 -1.02 14.14 0.48
N GLN A 34 -0.15 14.70 1.33
CA GLN A 34 0.91 15.60 0.89
C GLN A 34 1.86 14.89 -0.06
N ASP A 35 2.28 13.67 0.28
CA ASP A 35 3.21 12.90 -0.55
C ASP A 35 2.56 12.44 -1.86
N MET A 36 1.29 12.02 -1.83
CA MET A 36 0.49 11.76 -3.04
C MET A 36 0.53 12.94 -4.02
N TYR A 37 0.34 14.16 -3.51
CA TYR A 37 0.41 15.37 -4.33
C TYR A 37 1.82 15.66 -4.86
N VAL A 38 2.85 15.51 -4.01
CA VAL A 38 4.26 15.73 -4.38
C VAL A 38 4.74 14.72 -5.44
N GLN A 39 4.40 13.45 -5.28
CA GLN A 39 4.69 12.39 -6.22
C GLN A 39 3.83 12.46 -7.49
N ARG A 40 2.77 13.30 -7.49
CA ARG A 40 1.82 13.47 -8.59
C ARG A 40 1.17 12.16 -9.03
N VAL A 41 0.78 11.35 -8.05
CA VAL A 41 0.11 10.07 -8.28
C VAL A 41 -1.38 10.17 -8.00
N HIS A 42 -2.18 9.45 -8.79
CA HIS A 42 -3.61 9.29 -8.52
C HIS A 42 -3.81 8.08 -7.62
N GLY A 43 -4.13 8.34 -6.35
CA GLY A 43 -4.32 7.29 -5.34
C GLY A 43 -5.20 7.77 -4.19
N GLU A 44 -5.30 6.94 -3.17
CA GLU A 44 -6.02 7.24 -1.94
C GLU A 44 -5.24 6.81 -0.70
N CYS A 45 -5.49 7.51 0.41
CA CYS A 45 -4.86 7.26 1.70
C CYS A 45 -5.80 6.49 2.62
N TYR A 46 -5.50 5.21 2.84
CA TYR A 46 -6.31 4.30 3.65
C TYR A 46 -5.71 4.07 5.03
N PRO A 47 -6.52 3.98 6.10
CA PRO A 47 -6.02 3.55 7.41
C PRO A 47 -5.51 2.10 7.34
N VAL A 48 -4.37 1.82 7.95
CA VAL A 48 -3.80 0.47 8.01
C VAL A 48 -4.41 -0.27 9.19
N GLU A 49 -5.11 -1.37 8.91
CA GLU A 49 -5.72 -2.23 9.93
C GLU A 49 -4.70 -3.15 10.62
N GLY A 50 -3.62 -3.50 9.93
CA GLY A 50 -2.52 -4.29 10.48
C GLY A 50 -1.34 -4.41 9.52
N ILE A 51 -0.15 -4.54 10.07
CA ILE A 51 1.06 -4.88 9.31
C ILE A 51 1.29 -6.37 9.48
N VAL A 52 1.33 -7.12 8.38
CA VAL A 52 1.70 -8.53 8.39
C VAL A 52 3.23 -8.60 8.32
N PRO A 53 3.93 -8.98 9.40
CA PRO A 53 5.37 -9.19 9.31
C PRO A 53 5.63 -10.36 8.37
N THR A 54 6.53 -10.16 7.40
CA THR A 54 7.05 -11.23 6.56
C THR A 54 7.97 -12.12 7.41
N GLY A 55 7.38 -13.02 8.19
CA GLY A 55 8.08 -13.98 9.05
C GLY A 55 7.78 -15.42 8.63
N ASP A 56 8.81 -16.11 8.13
CA ASP A 56 9.16 -17.53 8.30
C ASP A 56 8.09 -18.63 8.07
N GLY A 57 6.95 -18.31 7.47
CA GLY A 57 5.85 -19.26 7.23
C GLY A 57 5.82 -19.92 5.85
N GLN A 58 6.67 -19.50 4.91
CA GLN A 58 6.72 -20.13 3.58
C GLN A 58 7.39 -21.51 3.69
N ARG A 59 6.61 -22.53 4.05
CA ARG A 59 7.05 -23.92 3.84
C ARG A 59 7.18 -24.09 2.32
N PRO A 60 8.36 -24.44 1.78
CA PRO A 60 8.47 -24.71 0.36
C PRO A 60 7.46 -25.79 -0.02
N ALA A 61 6.72 -25.58 -1.11
CA ALA A 61 5.86 -26.61 -1.67
C ALA A 61 6.76 -27.80 -2.02
N THR A 62 6.76 -28.82 -1.16
CA THR A 62 7.57 -30.01 -1.35
C THR A 62 6.80 -30.91 -2.31
N ARG A 63 7.44 -31.25 -3.43
CA ARG A 63 6.91 -32.19 -4.43
C ARG A 63 7.04 -33.62 -3.94
#